data_AF-A0AAX1JGZ4-F1
#
_entry.id   AF-A0AAX1JGZ4-F1
#
_cell.length_a   1.000
_cell.length_b   1.000
_cell.length_c   1.000
_cell.angle_alpha   90.00
_cell.angle_beta   90.00
_cell.angle_gamma   90.00
#
_symmetry.space_group_name_H-M   'P 1'
#
loop_
_entity.id
_entity.type
_entity.pdbx_description
1 polymer ?
#
loop_
_entity_poly.entity_id
_entity_poly.type
_entity_poly.pdbx_seq_one_letter_code
_entity_poly.pdbx_strand_id
1 'polypeptide(L)'
;MDIRAQRLLPLVDLLVLQLLVAVGTLIAPLWDFPGWQGSAAGLAVALILVIPVRGMTLPRLIALRVGFWRQRRKRTRTKTFADPFDVPMADGALIGFRWDGSTLMSLLQIEENPQAMTIMEPGVTVSGETVPVQALVECLRQFDITLDSIDVVSQGARSQGHSQVAAVYDAVLGPLPAIAQRNVWIAVRFDPSRCADAVRRRGGGRDGILRAATTATRRVANRLTEGGLRTRVLTASEIGQATNQLTDGVDFTTVEETWRTCREGRFRLRSFAIKPGMLTTAGLGLLWTIPSYSTTVCLTLRRDRPRGPIQIRGLARFDTHGRARIHLRGLTHLRGQQYSALAATLPVPPPSRPVDHWAFTTADAQGDKALQHLEVPASGCGQVIGADDHGRAVALSLFGPQIRRVEIAGTLHLAQQVVLRSLALGAHVLVHSRRPNMWRTMVDEVEDHDLLWVTDFNRGSMQAGSDRNYSVEMFDGVAEQSVRVGVTAIVVVPPNSPTTANADVALELLDVDTDTVKVSTRAGSSVVTMVATDEEMRYLKASFAAEK
;
A
#
# COMPACT_ATOMS: atom_id res chain seq x y z
N MET A 1 -1.54 10.56 -22.05
CA MET A 1 -1.16 11.08 -20.71
C MET A 1 0.36 11.21 -20.71
N ASP A 2 0.89 12.40 -21.00
CA ASP A 2 2.33 12.59 -21.29
C ASP A 2 3.09 13.02 -20.03
N ILE A 3 3.43 12.06 -19.17
CA ILE A 3 4.35 12.29 -18.07
C ILE A 3 5.77 12.00 -18.56
N ARG A 4 6.60 13.05 -18.67
CA ARG A 4 7.97 12.93 -19.24
C ARG A 4 9.04 13.05 -18.17
N ALA A 5 10.15 12.32 -18.37
CA ALA A 5 11.38 12.51 -17.58
C ALA A 5 12.16 13.71 -18.17
N GLN A 6 12.39 14.76 -17.38
CA GLN A 6 12.85 16.05 -17.89
C GLN A 6 14.33 16.13 -18.34
N ARG A 7 15.16 15.08 -18.24
CA ARG A 7 16.60 15.20 -18.56
C ARG A 7 17.10 14.10 -19.49
N LEU A 8 17.53 14.51 -20.70
CA LEU A 8 18.16 13.65 -21.72
C LEU A 8 19.58 13.21 -21.33
N LEU A 9 20.31 14.02 -20.56
CA LEU A 9 21.62 13.66 -19.99
C LEU A 9 21.73 14.16 -18.53
N PRO A 10 22.25 13.33 -17.60
CA PRO A 10 22.56 13.75 -16.23
C PRO A 10 23.61 14.87 -16.22
N LEU A 11 23.40 15.89 -15.37
CA LEU A 11 24.34 17.02 -15.20
C LEU A 11 25.76 16.55 -14.85
N VAL A 12 25.89 15.44 -14.13
CA VAL A 12 27.17 14.82 -13.78
C VAL A 12 27.93 14.36 -15.03
N ASP A 13 27.25 13.78 -16.01
CA ASP A 13 27.89 13.29 -17.24
C ASP A 13 28.39 14.46 -18.09
N LEU A 14 27.64 15.56 -18.14
CA LEU A 14 28.07 16.82 -18.78
C LEU A 14 29.29 17.43 -18.08
N LEU A 15 29.30 17.47 -16.74
CA LEU A 15 30.44 17.99 -15.98
C LEU A 15 31.69 17.14 -16.17
N VAL A 16 31.56 15.81 -16.19
CA VAL A 16 32.69 14.90 -16.43
C VAL A 16 33.24 15.09 -17.84
N LEU A 17 32.36 15.24 -18.83
CA LEU A 17 32.76 15.52 -20.20
C LEU A 17 33.52 16.85 -20.29
N GLN A 18 32.98 17.92 -19.70
CA GLN A 18 33.64 19.23 -19.66
C GLN A 18 34.99 19.19 -18.94
N LEU A 19 35.08 18.49 -17.80
CA LEU A 19 36.29 18.36 -17.01
C LEU A 19 37.39 17.60 -17.78
N LEU A 20 37.06 16.46 -18.41
CA LEU A 20 38.04 15.66 -19.13
C LEU A 20 38.55 16.36 -20.40
N VAL A 21 37.67 17.08 -21.10
CA VAL A 21 38.09 17.94 -22.22
C VAL A 21 39.03 19.04 -21.71
N ALA A 22 38.66 19.76 -20.65
CA ALA A 22 39.48 20.83 -20.07
C ALA A 22 40.87 20.33 -19.62
N VAL A 23 40.91 19.20 -18.91
CA VAL A 23 42.15 18.53 -18.47
C VAL A 23 43.00 18.11 -19.67
N GLY A 24 42.40 17.55 -20.72
CA GLY A 24 43.10 17.20 -21.95
C GLY A 24 43.77 18.41 -22.62
N THR A 25 43.05 19.53 -22.74
CA THR A 25 43.61 20.80 -23.26
C THR A 25 44.78 21.33 -22.43
N LEU A 26 44.70 21.19 -21.10
CA LEU A 26 45.73 21.68 -20.18
C LEU A 26 46.99 20.81 -20.18
N ILE A 27 46.85 19.49 -20.31
CA ILE A 27 47.98 18.54 -20.23
C ILE A 27 48.75 18.44 -21.55
N ALA A 28 48.09 18.54 -22.70
CA ALA A 28 48.74 18.43 -24.02
C ALA A 28 50.00 19.30 -24.20
N PRO A 29 50.01 20.60 -23.83
CA PRO A 29 51.21 21.43 -23.98
C PRO A 29 52.34 21.06 -23.00
N LEU A 30 52.09 20.31 -21.92
CA LEU A 30 53.18 19.82 -21.05
C LEU A 30 53.99 18.70 -21.70
N TRP A 31 53.49 18.08 -22.77
CA TRP A 31 54.14 17.01 -23.52
C TRP A 31 54.39 17.39 -24.99
N ASP A 32 54.50 18.69 -25.29
CA ASP A 32 54.75 19.24 -26.63
C ASP A 32 53.68 18.89 -27.70
N PHE A 33 52.47 18.50 -27.29
CA PHE A 33 51.35 18.28 -28.21
C PHE A 33 50.48 19.54 -28.36
N PRO A 34 49.93 19.81 -29.56
CA PRO A 34 48.92 20.85 -29.75
C PRO A 34 47.69 20.64 -28.86
N GLY A 35 47.19 21.71 -28.23
CA GLY A 35 46.05 21.64 -27.29
C GLY A 35 44.78 20.98 -27.86
N TRP A 36 44.53 21.09 -29.17
CA TRP A 36 43.39 20.45 -29.83
C TRP A 36 43.46 18.92 -29.82
N GLN A 37 44.67 18.33 -29.87
CA GLN A 37 44.87 16.88 -29.76
C GLN A 37 44.55 16.40 -28.34
N GLY A 38 44.92 17.19 -27.34
CA GLY A 38 44.53 16.99 -25.94
C GLY A 38 43.03 17.03 -25.73
N SER A 39 42.33 18.02 -26.30
CA SER A 39 40.86 18.08 -26.27
C SER A 39 40.22 16.89 -26.95
N ALA A 40 40.72 16.46 -28.11
CA ALA A 40 40.20 15.31 -28.83
C ALA A 40 40.37 14.00 -28.04
N ALA A 41 41.54 13.78 -27.43
CA ALA A 41 41.80 12.64 -26.56
C ALA A 41 40.91 12.68 -25.30
N GLY A 42 40.80 13.84 -24.65
CA GLY A 42 39.92 14.05 -23.49
C GLY A 42 38.45 13.79 -23.82
N LEU A 43 37.98 14.23 -24.98
CA LEU A 43 36.63 13.96 -25.47
C LEU A 43 36.40 12.47 -25.75
N ALA A 44 37.37 11.78 -26.37
CA ALA A 44 37.28 10.34 -26.62
C ALA A 44 37.18 9.55 -25.31
N VAL A 45 38.00 9.85 -24.32
CA VAL A 45 37.94 9.23 -22.98
C VAL A 45 36.62 9.56 -22.28
N ALA A 46 36.14 10.80 -22.36
CA ALA A 46 34.86 11.20 -21.80
C ALA A 46 33.69 10.42 -22.42
N LEU A 47 33.68 10.27 -23.74
CA LEU A 47 32.66 9.49 -24.45
C LEU A 47 32.67 8.03 -23.99
N ILE A 48 33.85 7.41 -23.84
CA ILE A 48 33.97 6.04 -23.30
C ILE A 48 33.33 5.91 -21.91
N LEU A 49 33.55 6.90 -21.03
CA LEU A 49 33.02 6.89 -19.66
C LEU A 49 31.51 7.19 -19.58
N VAL A 50 30.99 7.96 -20.53
CA VAL A 50 29.58 8.39 -20.59
C VAL A 50 28.72 7.42 -21.40
N ILE A 51 29.31 6.49 -22.17
CA ILE A 51 28.54 5.43 -22.83
C ILE A 51 27.76 4.61 -21.79
N PRO A 52 26.42 4.57 -21.86
CA PRO A 52 25.60 3.93 -20.85
C PRO A 52 25.62 2.40 -21.02
N VAL A 53 26.33 1.70 -20.14
CA VAL A 53 26.28 0.23 -20.07
C VAL A 53 25.11 -0.17 -19.16
N ARG A 54 24.09 -0.85 -19.73
CA ARG A 54 22.84 -1.23 -19.02
C ARG A 54 22.12 -0.02 -18.38
N GLY A 55 22.19 1.15 -19.03
CA GLY A 55 21.51 2.37 -18.57
C GLY A 55 22.23 3.11 -17.43
N MET A 56 23.48 2.76 -17.11
CA MET A 56 24.30 3.46 -16.12
C MET A 56 25.63 3.90 -16.74
N THR A 57 26.03 5.15 -16.50
CA THR A 57 27.38 5.65 -16.80
C THR A 57 28.32 5.35 -15.64
N LEU A 58 29.63 5.23 -15.90
CA LEU A 58 30.62 4.95 -14.86
C LEU A 58 30.66 6.05 -13.77
N PRO A 59 30.63 7.35 -14.12
CA PRO A 59 30.56 8.42 -13.11
C PRO A 59 29.32 8.32 -12.23
N ARG A 60 28.17 7.98 -12.81
CA ARG A 60 26.93 7.79 -12.06
C ARG A 60 27.01 6.61 -11.11
N LEU A 61 27.64 5.49 -11.51
CA LEU A 61 27.86 4.34 -10.63
C LEU A 61 28.75 4.71 -9.43
N ILE A 62 29.84 5.44 -9.68
CA ILE A 62 30.76 5.91 -8.64
C ILE A 62 30.01 6.87 -7.70
N ALA A 63 29.29 7.86 -8.23
CA ALA A 63 28.50 8.79 -7.42
C ALA A 63 27.45 8.07 -6.55
N LEU A 64 26.78 7.05 -7.10
CA LEU A 64 25.84 6.21 -6.34
C LEU A 64 26.53 5.46 -5.21
N ARG A 65 27.71 4.84 -5.47
CA ARG A 65 28.50 4.12 -4.48
C ARG A 65 29.02 5.05 -3.39
N VAL A 66 29.66 6.16 -3.76
CA VAL A 66 30.17 7.16 -2.81
C VAL A 66 29.03 7.72 -1.95
N GLY A 67 27.88 8.03 -2.57
CA GLY A 67 26.68 8.47 -1.86
C GLY A 67 26.19 7.43 -0.83
N PHE A 68 26.12 6.15 -1.22
CA PHE A 68 25.74 5.05 -0.33
C PHE A 68 26.70 4.93 0.87
N TRP A 69 28.02 4.96 0.63
CA TRP A 69 29.02 4.90 1.71
C TRP A 69 28.93 6.11 2.66
N ARG A 70 28.76 7.32 2.12
CA ARG A 70 28.61 8.55 2.92
C ARG A 70 27.34 8.50 3.77
N GLN A 71 26.22 8.07 3.18
CA GLN A 71 24.94 7.95 3.87
C GLN A 71 25.00 6.93 5.00
N ARG A 72 25.61 5.75 4.75
CA ARG A 72 25.82 4.72 5.78
C ARG A 72 26.62 5.25 6.98
N ARG A 73 27.67 6.04 6.74
CA ARG A 73 28.47 6.69 7.81
C ARG A 73 27.73 7.81 8.54
N LYS A 74 26.87 8.56 7.85
CA LYS A 74 26.03 9.59 8.50
C LYS A 74 24.97 8.96 9.39
N ARG A 75 24.34 7.87 8.95
CA ARG A 75 23.31 7.15 9.71
C ARG A 75 23.81 6.64 11.06
N THR A 76 25.05 6.15 11.13
CA THR A 76 25.65 5.73 12.40
C THR A 76 25.89 6.88 13.39
N ARG A 77 25.84 8.14 12.92
CA ARG A 77 26.10 9.35 13.71
C ARG A 77 24.83 10.10 14.10
N THR A 78 23.79 10.10 13.27
CA THR A 78 22.52 10.79 13.52
C THR A 78 21.53 9.83 14.16
N LYS A 79 21.22 10.02 15.44
CA LYS A 79 20.48 9.03 16.24
C LYS A 79 19.04 9.35 16.62
N THR A 80 18.48 10.53 16.28
CA THR A 80 17.12 10.86 16.76
C THR A 80 16.37 11.71 15.75
N PHE A 81 15.20 11.22 15.33
CA PHE A 81 14.17 12.03 14.68
C PHE A 81 13.38 12.75 15.77
N ALA A 82 12.90 13.97 15.52
CA ALA A 82 12.01 14.62 16.47
C ALA A 82 10.73 13.78 16.61
N ASP A 83 10.33 13.53 17.86
CA ASP A 83 9.12 12.79 18.13
C ASP A 83 7.88 13.57 17.67
N PRO A 84 6.82 12.89 17.21
CA PRO A 84 5.56 13.54 16.92
C PRO A 84 5.01 14.22 18.18
N PHE A 85 4.29 15.32 18.01
CA PHE A 85 3.63 16.05 19.09
C PHE A 85 2.22 16.46 18.67
N ASP A 86 1.32 16.55 19.65
CA ASP A 86 -0.08 16.92 19.41
C ASP A 86 -0.30 18.42 19.54
N VAL A 87 -1.18 18.94 18.68
CA VAL A 87 -1.67 20.31 18.73
C VAL A 87 -3.19 20.27 18.93
N PRO A 88 -3.71 20.89 20.01
CA PRO A 88 -5.14 20.93 20.25
C PRO A 88 -5.85 21.87 19.27
N MET A 89 -7.02 21.45 18.83
CA MET A 89 -7.95 22.25 18.05
C MET A 89 -9.01 22.93 18.94
N ALA A 90 -9.69 23.91 18.36
CA ALA A 90 -10.77 24.64 19.02
C ALA A 90 -11.99 23.76 19.36
N ASP A 91 -12.18 22.65 18.64
CA ASP A 91 -13.23 21.65 18.86
C ASP A 91 -12.79 20.51 19.80
N GLY A 92 -11.59 20.58 20.38
CA GLY A 92 -11.05 19.57 21.28
C GLY A 92 -10.37 18.40 20.59
N ALA A 93 -10.40 18.29 19.26
CA ALA A 93 -9.64 17.29 18.52
C ALA A 93 -8.14 17.57 18.59
N LEU A 94 -7.32 16.52 18.49
CA LEU A 94 -5.86 16.61 18.45
C LEU A 94 -5.37 16.32 17.04
N ILE A 95 -4.43 17.14 16.54
CA ILE A 95 -3.68 16.84 15.32
C ILE A 95 -2.23 16.56 15.69
N GLY A 96 -1.74 15.38 15.30
CA GLY A 96 -0.35 15.02 15.39
C GLY A 96 0.46 15.72 14.30
N PHE A 97 1.56 16.34 14.72
CA PHE A 97 2.57 16.89 13.81
C PHE A 97 3.94 16.31 14.11
N ARG A 98 4.77 16.21 13.07
CA ARG A 98 6.20 15.96 13.20
C ARG A 98 6.98 17.05 12.49
N TRP A 99 7.96 17.62 13.18
CA TRP A 99 8.89 18.61 12.61
C TRP A 99 10.15 17.91 12.08
N ASP A 100 10.54 18.21 10.84
CA ASP A 100 11.75 17.64 10.23
C ASP A 100 12.97 18.58 10.22
N GLY A 101 12.82 19.78 10.79
CA GLY A 101 13.82 20.85 10.71
C GLY A 101 13.43 21.97 9.74
N SER A 102 12.54 21.68 8.78
CA SER A 102 12.11 22.62 7.74
C SER A 102 10.61 22.58 7.45
N THR A 103 9.98 21.41 7.54
CA THR A 103 8.57 21.18 7.25
C THR A 103 7.85 20.53 8.42
N LEU A 104 6.57 20.85 8.58
CA LEU A 104 5.64 20.15 9.45
C LEU A 104 4.89 19.10 8.64
N MET A 105 5.00 17.85 9.07
CA MET A 105 4.23 16.75 8.51
C MET A 105 3.05 16.43 9.42
N SER A 106 1.87 16.29 8.83
CA SER A 106 0.68 15.69 9.46
C SER A 106 0.22 14.51 8.63
N LEU A 107 -0.51 13.59 9.25
CA LEU A 107 -0.93 12.33 8.62
C LEU A 107 -2.44 12.17 8.75
N LEU A 108 -3.08 11.82 7.64
CA LEU A 108 -4.48 11.39 7.61
C LEU A 108 -4.53 9.91 7.27
N GLN A 109 -5.48 9.17 7.84
CA GLN A 109 -5.84 7.83 7.42
C GLN A 109 -7.19 7.86 6.69
N ILE A 110 -7.28 7.14 5.57
CA ILE A 110 -8.56 6.84 4.94
C ILE A 110 -9.15 5.63 5.66
N GLU A 111 -10.35 5.76 6.19
CA GLU A 111 -11.03 4.66 6.87
C GLU A 111 -11.59 3.67 5.85
N GLU A 112 -11.49 2.38 6.19
CA GLU A 112 -12.01 1.32 5.34
C GLU A 112 -13.54 1.33 5.32
N ASN A 113 -14.12 1.02 4.16
CA ASN A 113 -15.54 0.73 3.99
C ASN A 113 -15.73 -0.74 3.60
N PRO A 114 -15.74 -1.66 4.57
CA PRO A 114 -15.74 -3.10 4.31
C PRO A 114 -17.07 -3.63 3.76
N GLN A 115 -18.13 -2.80 3.75
CA GLN A 115 -19.43 -3.16 3.16
C GLN A 115 -19.50 -2.88 1.66
N ALA A 116 -18.49 -2.19 1.10
CA ALA A 116 -18.41 -1.92 -0.33
C ALA A 116 -17.96 -3.17 -1.09
N MET A 117 -18.75 -3.58 -2.09
CA MET A 117 -18.35 -4.63 -3.02
C MET A 117 -17.35 -4.07 -4.03
N THR A 118 -16.24 -4.78 -4.20
CA THR A 118 -15.20 -4.42 -5.17
C THR A 118 -15.32 -5.33 -6.40
N ILE A 119 -15.45 -4.72 -7.57
CA ILE A 119 -15.49 -5.43 -8.86
C ILE A 119 -14.14 -5.23 -9.55
N MET A 120 -13.55 -6.33 -10.03
CA MET A 120 -12.18 -6.34 -10.55
C MET A 120 -12.08 -7.10 -11.87
N GLU A 121 -11.17 -6.61 -12.70
CA GLU A 121 -10.67 -7.28 -13.89
C GLU A 121 -9.14 -7.45 -13.77
N PRO A 122 -8.52 -8.34 -14.56
CA PRO A 122 -7.07 -8.45 -14.59
C PRO A 122 -6.39 -7.09 -14.80
N GLY A 123 -5.63 -6.63 -13.81
CA GLY A 123 -4.89 -5.37 -13.81
C GLY A 123 -5.66 -4.10 -13.43
N VAL A 124 -6.99 -4.13 -13.27
CA VAL A 124 -7.80 -2.94 -12.95
C VAL A 124 -8.89 -3.24 -11.92
N THR A 125 -9.06 -2.35 -10.95
CA THR A 125 -10.26 -2.30 -10.10
C THR A 125 -11.31 -1.47 -10.82
N VAL A 126 -12.42 -2.11 -11.20
CA VAL A 126 -13.51 -1.48 -11.99
C VAL A 126 -14.43 -0.64 -11.09
N SER A 127 -14.70 -1.13 -9.88
CA SER A 127 -15.53 -0.44 -8.89
C SER A 127 -14.96 -0.62 -7.49
N GLY A 128 -14.90 0.48 -6.74
CA GLY A 128 -14.41 0.55 -5.36
C GLY A 128 -14.16 2.00 -4.97
N GLU A 129 -13.99 2.27 -3.67
CA GLU A 129 -13.58 3.61 -3.22
C GLU A 129 -12.14 3.88 -3.67
N THR A 130 -11.92 5.04 -4.29
CA THR A 130 -10.60 5.46 -4.75
C THR A 130 -10.26 6.87 -4.26
N VAL A 131 -8.97 7.13 -4.08
CA VAL A 131 -8.42 8.45 -3.79
C VAL A 131 -8.13 9.14 -5.14
N PRO A 132 -8.90 10.19 -5.50
CA PRO A 132 -8.64 10.93 -6.72
C PRO A 132 -7.37 11.77 -6.58
N VAL A 133 -6.30 11.42 -7.30
CA VAL A 133 -5.02 12.13 -7.23
C VAL A 133 -5.18 13.60 -7.64
N GLN A 134 -6.09 13.88 -8.56
CA GLN A 134 -6.39 15.25 -8.98
C GLN A 134 -6.89 16.14 -7.84
N ALA A 135 -7.75 15.62 -6.96
CA ALA A 135 -8.26 16.40 -5.83
C ALA A 135 -7.13 16.78 -4.85
N LEU A 136 -6.14 15.89 -4.68
CA LEU A 136 -4.94 16.16 -3.88
C LEU A 136 -4.02 17.18 -4.56
N VAL A 137 -3.89 17.12 -5.89
CA VAL A 137 -3.14 18.12 -6.66
C VAL A 137 -3.73 19.53 -6.48
N GLU A 138 -5.06 19.65 -6.52
CA GLU A 138 -5.77 20.90 -6.21
C GLU A 138 -5.48 21.38 -4.79
N CYS A 139 -5.26 20.44 -3.85
CA CYS A 139 -4.90 20.78 -2.48
C CYS A 139 -3.47 21.31 -2.30
N LEU A 140 -2.55 21.07 -3.23
CA LEU A 140 -1.16 21.57 -3.13
C LEU A 140 -1.10 23.09 -3.01
N ARG A 141 -2.11 23.80 -3.53
CA ARG A 141 -2.24 25.24 -3.36
C ARG A 141 -3.69 25.59 -3.09
N GLN A 142 -3.95 26.07 -1.87
CA GLN A 142 -5.27 26.50 -1.46
C GLN A 142 -5.21 27.87 -0.81
N PHE A 143 -5.90 28.83 -1.43
CA PHE A 143 -5.92 30.21 -0.97
C PHE A 143 -4.50 30.77 -0.76
N ASP A 144 -4.13 31.03 0.49
CA ASP A 144 -2.85 31.57 0.90
C ASP A 144 -1.80 30.54 1.31
N ILE A 145 -2.12 29.25 1.25
CA ILE A 145 -1.22 28.17 1.67
C ILE A 145 -0.78 27.39 0.44
N THR A 146 0.53 27.23 0.30
CA THR A 146 1.16 26.33 -0.69
C THR A 146 1.88 25.22 0.08
N LEU A 147 1.40 23.99 -0.07
CA LEU A 147 2.02 22.82 0.55
C LEU A 147 3.35 22.49 -0.13
N ASP A 148 4.26 21.88 0.62
CA ASP A 148 5.52 21.39 0.06
C ASP A 148 5.28 20.15 -0.80
N SER A 149 4.59 19.17 -0.22
CA SER A 149 4.12 17.98 -0.91
C SER A 149 2.93 17.33 -0.21
N ILE A 150 2.24 16.46 -0.96
CA ILE A 150 1.27 15.51 -0.43
C ILE A 150 1.74 14.11 -0.86
N ASP A 151 1.90 13.21 0.10
CA ASP A 151 2.25 11.80 -0.14
C ASP A 151 1.01 10.93 0.03
N VAL A 152 0.64 10.14 -0.98
CA VAL A 152 -0.37 9.08 -0.88
C VAL A 152 0.35 7.77 -0.65
N VAL A 153 0.26 7.21 0.55
CA VAL A 153 0.92 5.95 0.93
C VAL A 153 -0.15 4.89 1.09
N SER A 154 -0.14 3.89 0.22
CA SER A 154 -1.00 2.71 0.30
C SER A 154 -0.16 1.50 0.65
N GLN A 155 -0.48 0.81 1.73
CA GLN A 155 0.12 -0.47 2.08
C GLN A 155 -0.96 -1.53 2.13
N GLY A 156 -0.69 -2.71 1.57
CA GLY A 156 -1.62 -3.81 1.66
C GLY A 156 -0.99 -5.16 1.37
N ALA A 157 -1.75 -6.19 1.69
CA ALA A 157 -1.37 -7.59 1.50
C ALA A 157 -2.49 -8.32 0.75
N ARG A 158 -2.10 -9.22 -0.16
CA ARG A 158 -3.03 -10.06 -0.92
C ARG A 158 -3.62 -11.15 -0.03
N SER A 159 -2.74 -11.78 0.73
CA SER A 159 -2.96 -12.83 1.71
C SER A 159 -2.11 -12.50 2.94
N GLN A 160 -2.49 -13.00 4.12
CA GLN A 160 -1.73 -12.79 5.34
C GLN A 160 -0.71 -13.91 5.55
N GLY A 161 0.55 -13.52 5.69
CA GLY A 161 1.63 -14.42 6.06
C GLY A 161 2.18 -15.28 4.92
N HIS A 162 2.62 -16.47 5.27
CA HIS A 162 3.28 -17.42 4.37
C HIS A 162 2.74 -18.85 4.57
N SER A 163 1.51 -18.96 5.08
CA SER A 163 0.87 -20.26 5.30
C SER A 163 0.59 -20.94 3.96
N GLN A 164 0.43 -22.26 3.98
CA GLN A 164 0.06 -23.01 2.78
C GLN A 164 -1.32 -22.55 2.25
N VAL A 165 -2.24 -22.23 3.16
CA VAL A 165 -3.58 -21.70 2.83
C VAL A 165 -3.47 -20.35 2.12
N ALA A 166 -2.58 -19.46 2.56
CA ALA A 166 -2.31 -18.19 1.87
C ALA A 166 -1.77 -18.40 0.44
N ALA A 167 -0.88 -19.38 0.24
CA ALA A 167 -0.34 -19.70 -1.08
C ALA A 167 -1.40 -20.27 -2.04
N VAL A 168 -2.29 -21.15 -1.55
CA VAL A 168 -3.43 -21.69 -2.31
C VAL A 168 -4.37 -20.55 -2.72
N TYR A 169 -4.70 -19.65 -1.80
CA TYR A 169 -5.55 -18.51 -2.12
C TYR A 169 -4.89 -17.53 -3.11
N ASP A 170 -3.58 -17.28 -2.99
CA ASP A 170 -2.85 -16.46 -3.96
C ASP A 170 -2.89 -17.07 -5.38
N ALA A 171 -2.90 -18.40 -5.49
CA ALA A 171 -3.08 -19.10 -6.77
C ALA A 171 -4.49 -18.89 -7.34
N VAL A 172 -5.53 -18.91 -6.50
CA VAL A 172 -6.93 -18.61 -6.88
C VAL A 172 -7.06 -17.19 -7.43
N LEU A 173 -6.41 -16.22 -6.78
CA LEU A 173 -6.46 -14.83 -7.22
C LEU A 173 -5.78 -14.60 -8.57
N GLY A 174 -4.75 -15.38 -8.91
CA GLY A 174 -4.00 -15.25 -10.15
C GLY A 174 -3.55 -13.80 -10.44
N PRO A 175 -3.86 -13.23 -11.62
CA PRO A 175 -3.42 -11.89 -12.00
C PRO A 175 -4.31 -10.76 -11.45
N LEU A 176 -5.35 -11.06 -10.66
CA LEU A 176 -6.25 -10.05 -10.13
C LEU A 176 -5.49 -9.13 -9.16
N PRO A 177 -5.69 -7.79 -9.21
CA PRO A 177 -5.10 -6.84 -8.27
C PRO A 177 -5.85 -6.83 -6.92
N ALA A 178 -6.33 -7.99 -6.47
CA ALA A 178 -7.08 -8.17 -5.25
C ALA A 178 -6.14 -8.04 -4.03
N ILE A 179 -6.47 -7.13 -3.14
CA ILE A 179 -5.75 -6.86 -1.90
C ILE A 179 -6.75 -6.92 -0.78
N ALA A 180 -6.62 -7.94 0.06
CA ALA A 180 -7.57 -8.21 1.12
C ALA A 180 -7.65 -7.08 2.14
N GLN A 181 -6.48 -6.64 2.62
CA GLN A 181 -6.35 -5.56 3.58
C GLN A 181 -5.47 -4.48 2.98
N ARG A 182 -5.98 -3.25 2.95
CA ARG A 182 -5.25 -2.09 2.43
C ARG A 182 -5.52 -0.90 3.31
N ASN A 183 -4.44 -0.37 3.89
CA ASN A 183 -4.44 0.89 4.59
C ASN A 183 -3.89 1.98 3.68
N VAL A 184 -4.55 3.14 3.69
CA VAL A 184 -4.12 4.31 2.92
C VAL A 184 -3.95 5.49 3.86
N TRP A 185 -2.78 6.10 3.79
CA TRP A 185 -2.45 7.33 4.49
C TRP A 185 -2.13 8.45 3.52
N ILE A 186 -2.51 9.66 3.92
CA ILE A 186 -2.18 10.91 3.21
C ILE A 186 -1.26 11.73 4.11
N ALA A 187 0.01 11.85 3.76
CA ALA A 187 0.94 12.71 4.50
C ALA A 187 0.94 14.10 3.86
N VAL A 188 0.63 15.12 4.67
CA VAL A 188 0.60 16.52 4.25
C VAL A 188 1.82 17.22 4.82
N ARG A 189 2.70 17.73 3.94
CA ARG A 189 3.92 18.44 4.33
C ARG A 189 3.77 19.93 4.09
N PHE A 190 3.92 20.71 5.16
CA PHE A 190 3.81 22.16 5.16
C PHE A 190 5.17 22.80 5.42
N ASP A 191 5.65 23.62 4.48
CA ASP A 191 6.86 24.43 4.66
C ASP A 191 6.46 25.88 5.02
N PRO A 192 6.71 26.33 6.27
CA PRO A 192 6.39 27.69 6.69
C PRO A 192 7.18 28.77 5.92
N SER A 193 8.38 28.46 5.40
CA SER A 193 9.19 29.42 4.64
C SER A 193 8.55 29.82 3.31
N ARG A 194 7.77 28.91 2.72
CA ARG A 194 6.98 29.14 1.49
C ARG A 194 5.66 29.88 1.76
N CYS A 195 5.25 29.99 3.02
CA CYS A 195 3.94 30.50 3.43
C CYS A 195 4.03 31.61 4.48
N ALA A 196 5.08 32.44 4.45
CA ALA A 196 5.32 33.48 5.46
C ALA A 196 4.13 34.43 5.67
N ASP A 197 3.42 34.84 4.60
CA ASP A 197 2.25 35.71 4.69
C ASP A 197 1.07 35.05 5.39
N ALA A 198 0.82 33.77 5.10
CA ALA A 198 -0.22 32.98 5.74
C ALA A 198 0.06 32.78 7.24
N VAL A 199 1.33 32.56 7.59
CA VAL A 199 1.80 32.46 8.98
C VAL A 199 1.61 33.78 9.72
N ARG A 200 2.02 34.91 9.13
CA ARG A 200 1.85 36.25 9.72
C ARG A 200 0.39 36.57 10.01
N ARG A 201 -0.51 36.32 9.06
CA ARG A 201 -1.97 36.53 9.24
C ARG A 201 -2.59 35.69 10.36
N ARG A 202 -1.92 34.61 10.79
CA ARG A 202 -2.40 33.71 11.85
C ARG A 202 -1.73 33.94 13.21
N GLY A 203 -1.03 35.07 13.36
CA GLY A 203 -0.37 35.49 14.60
C GLY A 203 1.15 35.44 14.56
N GLY A 204 1.74 34.93 13.46
CA GLY A 204 3.20 34.80 13.34
C GLY A 204 3.81 33.77 14.29
N GLY A 205 5.14 33.68 14.27
CA GLY A 205 5.90 32.79 15.15
C GLY A 205 5.48 31.32 15.04
N ARG A 206 5.68 30.57 16.13
CA ARG A 206 5.35 29.14 16.21
C ARG A 206 3.85 28.89 16.08
N ASP A 207 3.03 29.69 16.77
CA ASP A 207 1.58 29.47 16.80
C ASP A 207 0.92 29.74 15.44
N GLY A 208 1.38 30.77 14.73
CA GLY A 208 0.95 31.04 13.36
C GLY A 208 1.32 29.93 12.38
N ILE A 209 2.49 29.31 12.56
CA ILE A 209 2.93 28.13 11.78
C ILE A 209 1.99 26.95 12.06
N LEU A 210 1.74 26.62 13.33
CA LEU A 210 0.86 25.50 13.70
C LEU A 210 -0.57 25.73 13.21
N ARG A 211 -1.13 26.93 13.38
CA ARG A 211 -2.46 27.28 12.86
C ARG A 211 -2.55 27.18 11.34
N ALA A 212 -1.50 27.60 10.63
CA ALA A 212 -1.44 27.48 9.16
C ALA A 212 -1.41 25.99 8.75
N ALA A 213 -0.56 25.18 9.39
CA ALA A 213 -0.48 23.75 9.13
C ALA A 213 -1.80 23.04 9.43
N THR A 214 -2.41 23.27 10.60
CA THR A 214 -3.74 22.74 10.97
C THR A 214 -4.81 23.12 9.93
N THR A 215 -4.80 24.38 9.47
CA THR A 215 -5.73 24.83 8.42
C THR A 215 -5.52 24.02 7.12
N ALA A 216 -4.27 23.81 6.72
CA ALA A 216 -3.94 23.07 5.51
C ALA A 216 -4.37 21.61 5.60
N THR A 217 -4.04 20.93 6.70
CA THR A 217 -4.42 19.53 6.96
C THR A 217 -5.93 19.34 6.92
N ARG A 218 -6.69 20.21 7.59
CA ARG A 218 -8.16 20.14 7.59
C ARG A 218 -8.77 20.34 6.22
N ARG A 219 -8.22 21.26 5.41
CA ARG A 219 -8.72 21.46 4.05
C ARG A 219 -8.47 20.25 3.15
N VAL A 220 -7.34 19.56 3.31
CA VAL A 220 -7.09 18.28 2.63
C VAL A 220 -8.10 17.22 3.08
N ALA A 221 -8.32 17.09 4.40
CA ALA A 221 -9.30 16.15 4.96
C ALA A 221 -10.71 16.41 4.40
N ASN A 222 -11.18 17.66 4.49
CA ASN A 222 -12.48 18.07 4.00
C ASN A 222 -12.63 17.81 2.50
N ARG A 223 -11.59 18.08 1.70
CA ARG A 223 -11.63 17.83 0.25
C ARG A 223 -11.78 16.35 -0.08
N LEU A 224 -11.17 15.47 0.72
CA LEU A 224 -11.32 14.02 0.58
C LEU A 224 -12.71 13.56 1.03
N THR A 225 -13.24 14.13 2.12
CA THR A 225 -14.61 13.86 2.61
C THR A 225 -15.69 14.34 1.64
N GLU A 226 -15.51 15.50 1.00
CA GLU A 226 -16.36 15.97 -0.11
C GLU A 226 -16.34 15.00 -1.29
N GLY A 227 -15.22 14.27 -1.49
CA GLY A 227 -15.07 13.21 -2.47
C GLY A 227 -15.70 11.87 -2.05
N GLY A 228 -16.40 11.81 -0.92
CA GLY A 228 -17.05 10.59 -0.42
C GLY A 228 -16.18 9.70 0.48
N LEU A 229 -14.92 10.08 0.74
CA LEU A 229 -14.01 9.28 1.56
C LEU A 229 -14.12 9.63 3.05
N ARG A 230 -14.13 8.60 3.89
CA ARG A 230 -14.01 8.81 5.34
C ARG A 230 -12.55 9.02 5.70
N THR A 231 -12.23 10.18 6.27
CA THR A 231 -10.85 10.52 6.62
C THR A 231 -10.72 10.89 8.07
N ARG A 232 -9.66 10.40 8.70
CA ARG A 232 -9.34 10.68 10.10
C ARG A 232 -7.94 11.27 10.20
N VAL A 233 -7.82 12.43 10.85
CA VAL A 233 -6.53 13.05 11.13
C VAL A 233 -5.91 12.34 12.33
N LEU A 234 -4.64 11.93 12.21
CA LEU A 234 -3.97 11.13 13.23
C LEU A 234 -3.30 12.00 14.29
N THR A 235 -3.28 11.48 15.51
CA THR A 235 -2.52 12.01 16.66
C THR A 235 -1.04 11.62 16.57
N ALA A 236 -0.22 12.22 17.44
CA ALA A 236 1.21 11.94 17.56
C ALA A 236 1.52 10.45 17.80
N SER A 237 0.76 9.80 18.68
CA SER A 237 0.91 8.37 18.98
C SER A 237 0.54 7.50 17.79
N GLU A 238 -0.53 7.86 17.07
CA GLU A 238 -1.00 7.15 15.88
C GLU A 238 -0.05 7.32 14.68
N ILE A 239 0.66 8.45 14.57
CA ILE A 239 1.77 8.59 13.59
C ILE A 239 2.87 7.56 13.88
N GLY A 240 3.18 7.32 15.16
CA GLY A 240 4.11 6.26 15.57
C GLY A 240 3.61 4.87 15.18
N GLN A 241 2.33 4.57 15.45
CA GLN A 241 1.71 3.30 15.07
C GLN A 241 1.69 3.09 13.55
N ALA A 242 1.32 4.12 12.79
CA ALA A 242 1.34 4.09 11.33
C ALA A 242 2.75 3.88 10.79
N THR A 243 3.78 4.47 11.43
CA THR A 243 5.18 4.22 11.06
C THR A 243 5.54 2.74 11.23
N ASN A 244 5.18 2.14 12.37
CA ASN A 244 5.46 0.74 12.67
C ASN A 244 4.70 -0.21 11.73
N GLN A 245 3.44 0.11 11.39
CA GLN A 245 2.66 -0.64 10.43
C GLN A 245 3.28 -0.57 9.03
N LEU A 246 3.66 0.63 8.60
CA LEU A 246 4.36 0.85 7.33
C LEU A 246 5.76 0.25 7.29
N THR A 247 6.33 -0.27 8.38
CA THR A 247 7.59 -1.03 8.36
C THR A 247 7.40 -2.52 8.64
N ASP A 248 6.15 -2.99 8.78
CA ASP A 248 5.83 -4.34 9.24
C ASP A 248 6.58 -4.69 10.54
N GLY A 249 6.72 -3.71 11.45
CA GLY A 249 7.43 -3.85 12.72
C GLY A 249 8.96 -3.75 12.65
N VAL A 250 9.56 -3.61 11.46
CA VAL A 250 11.01 -3.42 11.32
C VAL A 250 11.43 -2.10 11.94
N ASP A 251 12.47 -2.15 12.78
CA ASP A 251 13.03 -0.94 13.37
C ASP A 251 13.86 -0.19 12.33
N PHE A 252 13.33 0.99 11.97
CA PHE A 252 13.92 1.89 10.98
C PHE A 252 15.32 2.40 11.38
N THR A 253 15.69 2.36 12.66
CA THR A 253 16.99 2.81 13.16
C THR A 253 18.07 1.72 13.04
N THR A 254 17.71 0.45 13.17
CA THR A 254 18.63 -0.70 13.15
C THR A 254 18.71 -1.37 11.78
N VAL A 255 17.73 -1.15 10.90
CA VAL A 255 17.63 -1.80 9.58
C VAL A 255 18.94 -1.73 8.79
N GLU A 256 19.41 -2.89 8.32
CA GLU A 256 20.64 -2.97 7.54
C GLU A 256 20.38 -2.65 6.07
N GLU A 257 21.08 -1.66 5.52
CA GLU A 257 21.01 -1.37 4.08
C GLU A 257 22.10 -2.12 3.31
N THR A 258 21.68 -2.94 2.36
CA THR A 258 22.52 -3.50 1.29
C THR A 258 22.28 -2.74 -0.01
N TRP A 259 23.19 -2.87 -0.98
CA TRP A 259 23.07 -2.23 -2.30
C TRP A 259 21.72 -2.45 -3.02
N ARG A 260 20.99 -3.52 -2.71
CA ARG A 260 19.72 -3.87 -3.39
C ARG A 260 18.50 -3.97 -2.47
N THR A 261 18.69 -4.00 -1.14
CA THR A 261 17.60 -4.25 -0.19
C THR A 261 17.89 -3.57 1.16
N CYS A 262 16.86 -3.17 1.89
CA CYS A 262 16.93 -3.05 3.34
C CYS A 262 16.55 -4.40 3.96
N ARG A 263 17.14 -4.79 5.10
CA ARG A 263 16.83 -6.06 5.74
C ARG A 263 16.95 -6.01 7.26
N GLU A 264 16.15 -6.85 7.89
CA GLU A 264 16.27 -7.25 9.29
C GLU A 264 16.12 -8.77 9.35
N GLY A 265 17.19 -9.46 9.76
CA GLY A 265 17.25 -10.93 9.67
C GLY A 265 16.96 -11.47 8.26
N ARG A 266 15.87 -12.25 8.13
CA ARG A 266 15.39 -12.84 6.87
C ARG A 266 14.39 -11.96 6.12
N PHE A 267 13.85 -10.93 6.76
CA PHE A 267 12.87 -10.02 6.18
C PHE A 267 13.58 -8.99 5.32
N ARG A 268 13.13 -8.83 4.07
CA ARG A 268 13.77 -7.95 3.09
C ARG A 268 12.76 -6.98 2.52
N LEU A 269 13.08 -5.70 2.66
CA LEU A 269 12.34 -4.59 2.11
C LEU A 269 13.03 -4.12 0.84
N ARG A 270 12.30 -4.14 -0.28
CA ARG A 270 12.87 -3.82 -1.60
C ARG A 270 12.08 -2.71 -2.27
N SER A 271 12.69 -1.54 -2.36
CA SER A 271 12.08 -0.36 -2.97
C SER A 271 12.51 -0.16 -4.42
N PHE A 272 11.56 0.28 -5.23
CA PHE A 272 11.69 0.56 -6.65
C PHE A 272 11.06 1.93 -6.95
N ALA A 273 11.58 2.63 -7.95
CA ALA A 273 10.90 3.77 -8.53
C ALA A 273 9.97 3.30 -9.64
N ILE A 274 8.77 3.85 -9.67
CA ILE A 274 7.76 3.63 -10.72
C ILE A 274 8.10 4.56 -11.89
N LYS A 275 8.20 3.99 -13.10
CA LYS A 275 8.45 4.77 -14.32
C LYS A 275 7.21 5.60 -14.69
N PRO A 276 7.39 6.75 -15.36
CA PRO A 276 6.27 7.63 -15.72
C PRO A 276 5.13 6.93 -16.47
N GLY A 277 5.43 6.04 -17.41
CA GLY A 277 4.43 5.30 -18.18
C GLY A 277 3.60 4.29 -17.37
N MET A 278 3.95 4.05 -16.10
CA MET A 278 3.23 3.16 -15.17
C MET A 278 2.44 3.96 -14.12
N LEU A 279 2.52 5.29 -14.11
CA LEU A 279 1.74 6.16 -13.23
C LEU A 279 0.31 6.36 -13.77
N THR A 280 -0.41 5.26 -13.93
CA THR A 280 -1.82 5.17 -14.32
C THR A 280 -2.53 4.23 -13.35
N THR A 281 -3.86 4.33 -13.20
CA THR A 281 -4.63 3.44 -12.30
C THR A 281 -4.36 1.96 -12.58
N ALA A 282 -4.40 1.57 -13.86
CA ALA A 282 -4.06 0.21 -14.29
C ALA A 282 -2.59 -0.16 -14.02
N GLY A 283 -1.66 0.77 -14.29
CA GLY A 283 -0.23 0.55 -14.04
C GLY A 283 0.08 0.36 -12.56
N LEU A 284 -0.57 1.10 -11.66
CA LEU A 284 -0.49 0.92 -10.22
C LEU A 284 -1.17 -0.39 -9.78
N GLY A 285 -2.27 -0.78 -10.43
CA GLY A 285 -2.95 -2.07 -10.28
C GLY A 285 -1.98 -3.26 -10.40
N LEU A 286 -1.11 -3.24 -11.40
CA LEU A 286 -0.11 -4.29 -11.65
C LEU A 286 0.92 -4.47 -10.52
N LEU A 287 1.13 -3.46 -9.67
CA LEU A 287 2.06 -3.61 -8.53
C LEU A 287 1.51 -4.63 -7.53
N TRP A 288 0.19 -4.67 -7.40
CA TRP A 288 -0.52 -5.53 -6.44
C TRP A 288 -0.59 -6.99 -6.86
N THR A 289 -0.17 -7.34 -8.08
CA THR A 289 -0.12 -8.73 -8.55
C THR A 289 1.19 -9.43 -8.18
N ILE A 290 2.15 -8.71 -7.61
CA ILE A 290 3.42 -9.28 -7.17
C ILE A 290 3.20 -9.96 -5.81
N PRO A 291 3.47 -11.27 -5.68
CA PRO A 291 3.37 -11.95 -4.41
C PRO A 291 4.43 -11.39 -3.45
N SER A 292 3.96 -10.84 -2.34
CA SER A 292 4.76 -10.21 -1.29
C SER A 292 4.03 -10.35 0.03
N TYR A 293 4.77 -10.35 1.14
CA TYR A 293 4.17 -10.26 2.48
C TYR A 293 3.37 -8.97 2.63
N SER A 294 3.95 -7.86 2.18
CA SER A 294 3.29 -6.56 2.12
C SER A 294 3.81 -5.78 0.91
N THR A 295 2.92 -5.05 0.24
CA THR A 295 3.26 -4.11 -0.83
C THR A 295 2.91 -2.71 -0.38
N THR A 296 3.88 -1.79 -0.46
CA THR A 296 3.68 -0.36 -0.17
C THR A 296 3.90 0.46 -1.43
N VAL A 297 2.89 1.22 -1.84
CA VAL A 297 2.95 2.17 -2.95
C VAL A 297 2.88 3.58 -2.38
N CYS A 298 3.83 4.43 -2.72
CA CYS A 298 3.85 5.84 -2.33
C CYS A 298 3.86 6.73 -3.58
N LEU A 299 2.87 7.60 -3.71
CA LEU A 299 2.85 8.68 -4.70
C LEU A 299 3.10 10.00 -4.00
N THR A 300 4.25 10.61 -4.24
CA THR A 300 4.52 11.99 -3.80
C THR A 300 4.10 12.97 -4.88
N LEU A 301 3.26 13.93 -4.53
CA LEU A 301 2.82 15.05 -5.36
C LEU A 301 3.46 16.33 -4.83
N ARG A 302 4.10 17.10 -5.70
CA ARG A 302 4.64 18.42 -5.33
C ARG A 302 4.52 19.41 -6.47
N ARG A 303 4.62 20.70 -6.14
CA ARG A 303 4.69 21.78 -7.11
C ARG A 303 5.95 22.62 -6.88
N ASP A 304 6.81 22.68 -7.89
CA ASP A 304 8.12 23.37 -7.83
C ASP A 304 7.96 24.89 -7.62
N ARG A 305 6.97 25.45 -8.30
CA ARG A 305 6.63 26.88 -8.28
C ARG A 305 5.11 27.01 -8.28
N PRO A 306 4.53 28.10 -7.75
CA PRO A 306 3.06 28.24 -7.62
C PRO A 306 2.25 28.04 -8.92
N ARG A 307 2.86 28.29 -10.09
CA ARG A 307 2.30 28.08 -11.43
C ARG A 307 3.13 27.11 -12.31
N GLY A 308 4.03 26.34 -11.69
CA GLY A 308 4.87 25.37 -12.39
C GLY A 308 4.16 24.03 -12.61
N PRO A 309 4.75 23.13 -13.42
CA PRO A 309 4.20 21.79 -13.64
C PRO A 309 4.13 21.00 -12.32
N ILE A 310 3.18 20.08 -12.26
CA ILE A 310 3.09 19.12 -11.16
C ILE A 310 4.20 18.10 -11.32
N GLN A 311 4.87 17.82 -10.21
CA GLN A 311 5.83 16.73 -10.14
C GLN A 311 5.22 15.59 -9.34
N ILE A 312 5.28 14.41 -9.93
CA ILE A 312 4.83 13.17 -9.32
C ILE A 312 6.00 12.20 -9.24
N ARG A 313 6.15 11.53 -8.10
CA ARG A 313 7.10 10.43 -7.92
C ARG A 313 6.36 9.24 -7.35
N GLY A 314 6.40 8.12 -8.06
CA GLY A 314 5.91 6.84 -7.56
C GLY A 314 7.05 5.98 -7.04
N LEU A 315 6.90 5.46 -5.83
CA LEU A 315 7.75 4.44 -5.23
C LEU A 315 6.90 3.19 -4.93
N ALA A 316 7.45 2.02 -5.16
CA ALA A 316 6.84 0.74 -4.79
C ALA A 316 7.84 -0.05 -3.94
N ARG A 317 7.39 -0.57 -2.81
CA ARG A 317 8.17 -1.42 -1.91
C ARG A 317 7.47 -2.77 -1.80
N PHE A 318 8.25 -3.83 -1.93
CA PHE A 318 7.79 -5.20 -1.78
C PHE A 318 8.57 -5.83 -0.65
N ASP A 319 7.83 -6.23 0.38
CA ASP A 319 8.38 -6.79 1.60
C ASP A 319 8.19 -8.30 1.55
N THR A 320 9.28 -9.04 1.78
CA THR A 320 9.34 -10.47 1.51
C THR A 320 10.21 -11.19 2.53
N HIS A 321 9.79 -12.39 2.92
CA HIS A 321 10.67 -13.33 3.60
C HIS A 321 11.55 -14.04 2.58
N GLY A 322 12.88 -13.89 2.71
CA GLY A 322 13.82 -14.57 1.83
C GLY A 322 14.03 -13.90 0.47
N ARG A 323 14.21 -14.68 -0.60
CA ARG A 323 14.58 -14.18 -1.94
C ARG A 323 13.39 -14.23 -2.88
N ALA A 324 12.72 -13.09 -3.07
CA ALA A 324 11.71 -12.94 -4.11
C ALA A 324 12.29 -12.37 -5.43
N ARG A 325 11.81 -12.88 -6.57
CA ARG A 325 12.17 -12.39 -7.91
C ARG A 325 11.08 -11.45 -8.42
N ILE A 326 11.21 -10.16 -8.08
CA ILE A 326 10.29 -9.12 -8.54
C ILE A 326 10.68 -8.70 -9.96
N HIS A 327 9.88 -9.12 -10.94
CA HIS A 327 10.03 -8.74 -12.35
C HIS A 327 8.75 -8.11 -12.85
N LEU A 328 8.75 -6.78 -12.94
CA LEU A 328 7.65 -6.04 -13.51
C LEU A 328 8.21 -4.92 -14.38
N ARG A 329 7.78 -4.89 -15.65
CA ARG A 329 8.13 -3.81 -16.57
C ARG A 329 7.50 -2.53 -16.02
N GLY A 330 8.25 -1.43 -16.08
CA GLY A 330 7.80 -0.17 -15.48
C GLY A 330 8.42 0.14 -14.12
N LEU A 331 9.17 -0.79 -13.51
CA LEU A 331 9.95 -0.51 -12.30
C LEU A 331 11.43 -0.24 -12.60
N THR A 332 12.02 0.66 -11.81
CA THR A 332 13.46 0.94 -11.80
C THR A 332 14.03 0.62 -10.42
N HIS A 333 15.07 -0.22 -10.37
CA HIS A 333 15.74 -0.54 -9.11
C HIS A 333 16.46 0.67 -8.51
N LEU A 334 16.20 0.95 -7.23
CA LEU A 334 16.85 2.00 -6.47
C LEU A 334 18.14 1.51 -5.78
N ARG A 335 19.09 1.02 -6.59
CA ARG A 335 20.33 0.43 -6.07
C ARG A 335 21.17 1.49 -5.32
N GLY A 336 21.54 1.19 -4.07
CA GLY A 336 22.28 2.11 -3.20
C GLY A 336 21.48 3.31 -2.67
N GLN A 337 20.15 3.24 -2.76
CA GLN A 337 19.21 4.24 -2.22
C GLN A 337 18.02 3.56 -1.52
N GLN A 338 18.17 2.33 -1.05
CA GLN A 338 17.07 1.55 -0.48
C GLN A 338 16.60 2.14 0.85
N TYR A 339 17.53 2.60 1.69
CA TYR A 339 17.17 3.27 2.93
C TYR A 339 16.51 4.62 2.68
N SER A 340 17.02 5.40 1.71
CA SER A 340 16.37 6.65 1.29
C SER A 340 14.95 6.40 0.77
N ALA A 341 14.77 5.34 -0.02
CA ALA A 341 13.47 4.98 -0.56
C ALA A 341 12.51 4.51 0.54
N LEU A 342 12.99 3.72 1.50
CA LEU A 342 12.23 3.33 2.69
C LEU A 342 11.80 4.57 3.50
N ALA A 343 12.74 5.48 3.81
CA ALA A 343 12.43 6.71 4.52
C ALA A 343 11.38 7.58 3.79
N ALA A 344 11.46 7.65 2.47
CA ALA A 344 10.54 8.42 1.64
C ALA A 344 9.13 7.84 1.57
N THR A 345 8.91 6.58 1.97
CA THR A 345 7.59 5.93 2.04
C THR A 345 7.01 5.93 3.46
N LEU A 346 7.70 6.52 4.44
CA LEU A 346 7.29 6.54 5.84
C LEU A 346 6.93 7.97 6.28
N PRO A 347 6.07 8.13 7.31
CA PRO A 347 5.79 9.42 7.92
C PRO A 347 6.94 9.88 8.84
N VAL A 348 8.17 9.80 8.33
CA VAL A 348 9.41 10.23 8.96
C VAL A 348 9.99 11.44 8.21
N PRO A 349 10.93 12.17 8.83
CA PRO A 349 11.70 13.21 8.15
C PRO A 349 12.29 12.71 6.83
N PRO A 350 12.33 13.55 5.78
CA PRO A 350 12.83 13.14 4.49
C PRO A 350 14.29 12.69 4.59
N PRO A 351 14.70 11.71 3.77
CA PRO A 351 16.07 11.20 3.82
C PRO A 351 17.08 12.28 3.46
N SER A 352 18.27 12.27 4.10
CA SER A 352 19.35 13.22 3.76
C SER A 352 19.78 13.16 2.29
N ARG A 353 19.56 12.02 1.65
CA ARG A 353 19.74 11.82 0.21
C ARG A 353 18.38 11.60 -0.45
N PRO A 354 17.86 12.55 -1.24
CA PRO A 354 16.58 12.41 -1.89
C PRO A 354 16.61 11.32 -2.98
N VAL A 355 15.45 10.72 -3.23
CA VAL A 355 15.23 9.80 -4.34
C VAL A 355 14.72 10.60 -5.53
N ASP A 356 15.63 10.92 -6.45
CA ASP A 356 15.40 11.79 -7.60
C ASP A 356 14.83 11.03 -8.80
N HIS A 357 13.58 10.58 -8.67
CA HIS A 357 12.81 9.89 -9.71
C HIS A 357 11.49 10.61 -10.00
N TRP A 358 11.58 11.92 -10.22
CA TRP A 358 10.44 12.77 -10.51
C TRP A 358 10.02 12.70 -11.97
N ALA A 359 8.72 12.65 -12.15
CA ALA A 359 8.06 12.72 -13.43
C ALA A 359 7.21 14.00 -13.45
N PHE A 360 7.12 14.65 -14.60
CA PHE A 360 6.55 15.99 -14.71
C PHE A 360 5.33 15.96 -15.63
N THR A 361 4.27 16.65 -15.22
CA THR A 361 3.17 16.98 -16.12
C THR A 361 3.64 18.03 -17.13
N THR A 362 2.97 18.10 -18.28
CA THR A 362 3.13 19.20 -19.22
C THR A 362 2.66 20.51 -18.56
N ALA A 363 3.25 21.65 -18.94
CA ALA A 363 2.94 22.95 -18.33
C ALA A 363 1.70 23.64 -18.94
N ASP A 364 0.95 22.94 -19.78
CA ASP A 364 -0.28 23.42 -20.41
C ASP A 364 -1.52 23.13 -19.54
N ALA A 365 -2.66 23.76 -19.84
CA ALA A 365 -3.93 23.52 -19.15
C ALA A 365 -4.36 22.04 -19.19
N GLN A 366 -3.88 21.28 -20.18
CA GLN A 366 -4.09 19.84 -20.29
C GLN A 366 -3.22 19.03 -19.31
N GLY A 367 -2.04 19.52 -18.94
CA GLY A 367 -1.15 18.91 -17.97
C GLY A 367 -1.67 18.93 -16.54
N ASP A 368 -2.42 19.97 -16.15
CA ASP A 368 -3.12 20.00 -14.87
C ASP A 368 -4.31 19.01 -14.83
N LYS A 369 -4.81 18.56 -15.99
CA LYS A 369 -5.80 17.47 -16.10
C LYS A 369 -5.17 16.10 -16.38
N ALA A 370 -3.85 16.01 -16.53
CA ALA A 370 -3.18 14.75 -16.85
C ALA A 370 -3.36 13.70 -15.75
N LEU A 371 -3.62 14.13 -14.50
CA LEU A 371 -3.82 13.27 -13.34
C LEU A 371 -5.31 13.02 -13.02
N GLN A 372 -6.23 13.51 -13.85
CA GLN A 372 -7.68 13.40 -13.63
C GLN A 372 -8.17 11.95 -13.58
N HIS A 373 -7.50 11.04 -14.28
CA HIS A 373 -7.85 9.62 -14.33
C HIS A 373 -6.92 8.75 -13.48
N LEU A 374 -5.99 9.37 -12.73
CA LEU A 374 -5.11 8.64 -11.83
C LEU A 374 -5.80 8.50 -10.48
N GLU A 375 -6.17 7.27 -10.16
CA GLU A 375 -6.87 6.90 -8.95
C GLU A 375 -6.08 5.84 -8.21
N VAL A 376 -6.08 5.95 -6.87
CA VAL A 376 -5.45 4.96 -5.99
C VAL A 376 -6.56 4.30 -5.17
N PRO A 377 -6.69 2.96 -5.16
CA PRO A 377 -7.69 2.31 -4.33
C PRO A 377 -7.59 2.71 -2.86
N ALA A 378 -8.70 3.09 -2.24
CA ALA A 378 -8.77 3.65 -0.89
C ALA A 378 -8.83 2.58 0.21
N SER A 379 -9.28 1.36 -0.12
CA SER A 379 -9.47 0.28 0.85
C SER A 379 -9.15 -1.10 0.26
N GLY A 380 -9.15 -2.11 1.13
CA GLY A 380 -9.03 -3.51 0.76
C GLY A 380 -10.35 -4.05 0.21
N CYS A 381 -10.27 -5.09 -0.60
CA CYS A 381 -11.45 -5.73 -1.19
C CYS A 381 -11.92 -6.96 -0.42
N GLY A 382 -11.28 -7.32 0.70
CA GLY A 382 -11.56 -8.56 1.41
C GLY A 382 -11.27 -9.80 0.57
N GLN A 383 -12.13 -10.81 0.65
CA GLN A 383 -11.97 -12.05 -0.13
C GLN A 383 -12.76 -12.01 -1.43
N VAL A 384 -12.22 -12.64 -2.47
CA VAL A 384 -12.96 -12.92 -3.69
C VAL A 384 -14.00 -13.97 -3.39
N ILE A 385 -15.25 -13.72 -3.80
CA ILE A 385 -16.35 -14.67 -3.65
C ILE A 385 -16.47 -15.48 -4.93
N GLY A 386 -16.66 -14.79 -6.06
CA GLY A 386 -16.85 -15.42 -7.35
C GLY A 386 -16.73 -14.43 -8.51
N ALA A 387 -17.18 -14.87 -9.68
CA ALA A 387 -17.27 -14.05 -10.88
C ALA A 387 -18.72 -13.66 -11.16
N ASP A 388 -18.97 -12.41 -11.55
CA ASP A 388 -20.28 -11.97 -12.02
C ASP A 388 -20.60 -12.51 -13.43
N ASP A 389 -21.79 -12.21 -13.95
CA ASP A 389 -22.24 -12.64 -15.29
C ASP A 389 -21.33 -12.17 -16.44
N HIS A 390 -20.44 -11.19 -16.19
CA HIS A 390 -19.47 -10.68 -17.16
C HIS A 390 -18.08 -11.30 -16.97
N GLY A 391 -17.93 -12.26 -16.05
CA GLY A 391 -16.65 -12.88 -15.71
C GLY A 391 -15.73 -12.00 -14.87
N ARG A 392 -16.24 -10.91 -14.28
CA ARG A 392 -15.46 -10.00 -13.43
C ARG A 392 -15.46 -10.50 -12.00
N ALA A 393 -14.31 -10.45 -11.35
CA ALA A 393 -14.18 -10.92 -9.98
C ALA A 393 -14.87 -9.96 -9.01
N VAL A 394 -15.70 -10.50 -8.12
CA VAL A 394 -16.38 -9.76 -7.05
C VAL A 394 -15.78 -10.15 -5.72
N ALA A 395 -15.36 -9.15 -4.95
CA ALA A 395 -14.76 -9.32 -3.63
C ALA A 395 -15.39 -8.39 -2.59
N LEU A 396 -15.46 -8.88 -1.36
CA LEU A 396 -15.88 -8.11 -0.19
C LEU A 396 -15.30 -8.68 1.11
N SER A 397 -15.31 -7.86 2.16
CA SER A 397 -14.88 -8.27 3.48
C SER A 397 -15.96 -9.09 4.17
N LEU A 398 -15.63 -10.34 4.52
CA LEU A 398 -16.50 -11.23 5.31
C LEU A 398 -16.12 -11.29 6.80
N PHE A 399 -15.06 -10.59 7.20
CA PHE A 399 -14.68 -10.45 8.59
C PHE A 399 -13.92 -9.14 8.82
N GLY A 400 -13.84 -8.72 10.08
CA GLY A 400 -13.10 -7.55 10.51
C GLY A 400 -13.89 -6.72 11.54
N PRO A 401 -13.26 -5.70 12.14
CA PRO A 401 -13.85 -4.97 13.26
C PRO A 401 -15.16 -4.24 12.94
N GLN A 402 -15.42 -3.98 11.65
CA GLN A 402 -16.65 -3.31 11.18
C GLN A 402 -17.69 -4.29 10.60
N ILE A 403 -17.35 -5.56 10.41
CA ILE A 403 -18.28 -6.61 9.95
C ILE A 403 -18.67 -7.44 11.17
N ARG A 404 -19.88 -7.22 11.69
CA ARG A 404 -20.32 -7.87 12.93
C ARG A 404 -21.00 -9.20 12.65
N ARG A 405 -21.79 -9.29 11.58
CA ARG A 405 -22.57 -10.48 11.27
C ARG A 405 -22.60 -10.78 9.78
N VAL A 406 -22.19 -11.98 9.41
CA VAL A 406 -22.32 -12.56 8.07
C VAL A 406 -23.29 -13.73 8.14
N GLU A 407 -24.21 -13.80 7.19
CA GLU A 407 -25.17 -14.89 7.09
C GLU A 407 -24.93 -15.69 5.81
N ILE A 408 -24.85 -17.01 5.91
CA ILE A 408 -24.66 -17.92 4.78
C ILE A 408 -25.88 -18.82 4.71
N ALA A 409 -26.81 -18.52 3.79
CA ALA A 409 -27.95 -19.36 3.47
C ALA A 409 -27.55 -20.33 2.35
N GLY A 410 -26.90 -21.43 2.71
CA GLY A 410 -26.25 -22.30 1.75
C GLY A 410 -25.73 -23.61 2.34
N THR A 411 -24.89 -24.29 1.57
CA THR A 411 -24.38 -25.59 1.93
C THR A 411 -23.14 -25.52 2.84
N LEU A 412 -22.67 -26.67 3.32
CA LEU A 412 -21.43 -26.72 4.12
C LEU A 412 -20.23 -26.35 3.26
N HIS A 413 -20.25 -26.78 1.99
CA HIS A 413 -19.19 -26.52 1.03
C HIS A 413 -18.92 -25.01 0.90
N LEU A 414 -19.97 -24.21 0.65
CA LEU A 414 -19.88 -22.75 0.57
C LEU A 414 -19.29 -22.17 1.86
N ALA A 415 -19.74 -22.67 3.01
CA ALA A 415 -19.32 -22.19 4.31
C ALA A 415 -17.84 -22.50 4.60
N GLN A 416 -17.37 -23.71 4.26
CA GLN A 416 -15.97 -24.11 4.37
C GLN A 416 -15.06 -23.33 3.42
N GLN A 417 -15.51 -23.05 2.19
CA GLN A 417 -14.76 -22.23 1.24
C GLN A 417 -14.58 -20.79 1.76
N VAL A 418 -15.64 -20.19 2.31
CA VAL A 418 -15.58 -18.86 2.97
C VAL A 418 -14.60 -18.87 4.14
N VAL A 419 -14.59 -19.92 4.96
CA VAL A 419 -13.63 -20.07 6.06
C VAL A 419 -12.21 -20.18 5.53
N LEU A 420 -11.96 -21.07 4.56
CA LEU A 420 -10.62 -21.31 4.00
C LEU A 420 -9.98 -20.02 3.50
N ARG A 421 -10.76 -19.23 2.74
CA ARG A 421 -10.33 -17.93 2.24
C ARG A 421 -10.14 -16.94 3.37
N SER A 422 -11.01 -16.92 4.38
CA SER A 422 -10.82 -16.06 5.56
C SER A 422 -9.49 -16.38 6.27
N LEU A 423 -9.13 -17.66 6.43
CA LEU A 423 -7.84 -18.09 7.00
C LEU A 423 -6.66 -17.57 6.17
N ALA A 424 -6.75 -17.64 4.83
CA ALA A 424 -5.73 -17.09 3.93
C ALA A 424 -5.54 -15.57 4.10
N LEU A 425 -6.59 -14.86 4.53
CA LEU A 425 -6.59 -13.44 4.82
C LEU A 425 -6.23 -13.11 6.27
N GLY A 426 -5.85 -14.11 7.07
CA GLY A 426 -5.40 -13.95 8.45
C GLY A 426 -6.53 -13.97 9.48
N ALA A 427 -7.70 -14.50 9.12
CA ALA A 427 -8.71 -14.81 10.12
C ALA A 427 -8.26 -15.98 10.97
N HIS A 428 -8.54 -15.89 12.27
CA HIS A 428 -8.46 -17.01 13.20
C HIS A 428 -9.91 -17.41 13.52
N VAL A 429 -10.30 -18.64 13.16
CA VAL A 429 -11.71 -19.03 13.08
C VAL A 429 -12.03 -20.12 14.11
N LEU A 430 -13.01 -19.85 14.97
CA LEU A 430 -13.60 -20.83 15.86
C LEU A 430 -14.93 -21.31 15.30
N VAL A 431 -15.07 -22.61 15.08
CA VAL A 431 -16.29 -23.22 14.54
C VAL A 431 -17.08 -23.94 15.63
N HIS A 432 -18.32 -23.52 15.81
CA HIS A 432 -19.35 -24.20 16.57
C HIS A 432 -20.28 -24.93 15.60
N SER A 433 -20.26 -26.26 15.58
CA SER A 433 -21.02 -27.05 14.62
C SER A 433 -21.79 -28.21 15.26
N ARG A 434 -22.99 -28.52 14.74
CA ARG A 434 -23.69 -29.79 15.02
C ARG A 434 -23.10 -30.99 14.28
N ARG A 435 -22.20 -30.76 13.33
CA ARG A 435 -21.53 -31.77 12.48
C ARG A 435 -20.00 -31.62 12.53
N PRO A 436 -19.37 -31.68 13.73
CA PRO A 436 -17.94 -31.39 13.90
C PRO A 436 -17.03 -32.31 13.07
N ASN A 437 -17.45 -33.56 12.84
CA ASN A 437 -16.69 -34.52 12.02
C ASN A 437 -16.46 -34.04 10.58
N MET A 438 -17.40 -33.27 10.00
CA MET A 438 -17.27 -32.75 8.65
C MET A 438 -16.27 -31.59 8.56
N TRP A 439 -16.00 -30.91 9.68
CA TRP A 439 -15.00 -29.85 9.78
C TRP A 439 -13.61 -30.38 10.13
N ARG A 440 -13.51 -31.53 10.80
CA ARG A 440 -12.22 -32.12 11.20
C ARG A 440 -11.28 -32.34 10.02
N THR A 441 -11.79 -32.82 8.87
CA THR A 441 -10.96 -32.98 7.67
C THR A 441 -10.30 -31.67 7.24
N MET A 442 -11.02 -30.55 7.33
CA MET A 442 -10.46 -29.24 7.00
C MET A 442 -9.43 -28.78 8.04
N VAL A 443 -9.70 -29.00 9.34
CA VAL A 443 -8.74 -28.69 10.42
C VAL A 443 -7.45 -29.47 10.23
N ASP A 444 -7.55 -30.75 9.92
CA ASP A 444 -6.40 -31.63 9.71
C ASP A 444 -5.58 -31.19 8.48
N GLU A 445 -6.21 -30.80 7.37
CA GLU A 445 -5.50 -30.32 6.17
C GLU A 445 -4.87 -28.92 6.34
N VAL A 446 -5.42 -28.07 7.21
CA VAL A 446 -4.83 -26.76 7.50
C VAL A 446 -3.52 -26.91 8.29
N GLU A 447 -3.38 -27.97 9.10
CA GLU A 447 -2.20 -28.30 9.93
C GLU A 447 -1.68 -27.15 10.83
N ASP A 448 -2.51 -26.14 11.07
CA ASP A 448 -2.22 -25.01 11.95
C ASP A 448 -3.38 -24.80 12.91
N HIS A 449 -3.20 -25.37 14.10
CA HIS A 449 -4.20 -25.27 15.15
C HIS A 449 -4.40 -23.84 15.62
N ASP A 450 -3.48 -22.89 15.39
CA ASP A 450 -3.70 -21.49 15.78
C ASP A 450 -4.64 -20.75 14.81
N LEU A 451 -4.97 -21.33 13.65
CA LEU A 451 -5.80 -20.69 12.63
C LEU A 451 -7.26 -21.18 12.63
N LEU A 452 -7.49 -22.48 12.83
CA LEU A 452 -8.83 -23.08 12.75
C LEU A 452 -9.06 -24.10 13.86
N TRP A 453 -10.17 -23.93 14.59
CA TRP A 453 -10.62 -24.87 15.62
C TRP A 453 -12.09 -25.22 15.45
N VAL A 454 -12.46 -26.42 15.91
CA VAL A 454 -13.85 -26.88 15.98
C VAL A 454 -14.14 -27.29 17.41
N THR A 455 -15.16 -26.69 18.02
CA THR A 455 -15.60 -27.11 19.36
C THR A 455 -16.42 -28.39 19.26
N ASP A 456 -16.01 -29.45 19.96
CA ASP A 456 -16.89 -30.58 20.23
C ASP A 456 -17.95 -30.15 21.26
N PHE A 457 -19.23 -30.22 20.87
CA PHE A 457 -20.37 -29.88 21.72
C PHE A 457 -20.37 -30.62 23.08
N ASN A 458 -19.67 -31.76 23.19
CA ASN A 458 -19.60 -32.60 24.39
C ASN A 458 -18.37 -32.35 25.31
N ARG A 459 -17.40 -31.52 24.92
CA ARG A 459 -16.28 -31.14 25.81
C ARG A 459 -16.53 -29.75 26.38
N GLY A 460 -17.28 -29.72 27.48
CA GLY A 460 -17.64 -28.48 28.19
C GLY A 460 -16.42 -27.63 28.54
N SER A 461 -16.55 -26.33 28.27
CA SER A 461 -16.07 -25.16 29.04
C SER A 461 -14.62 -25.05 29.55
N MET A 462 -13.74 -26.05 29.39
CA MET A 462 -12.41 -26.06 30.03
C MET A 462 -11.23 -25.68 29.12
N GLN A 463 -11.44 -25.37 27.84
CA GLN A 463 -10.40 -24.82 26.95
C GLN A 463 -10.68 -23.39 26.46
N ALA A 464 -11.84 -22.81 26.79
CA ALA A 464 -12.22 -21.46 26.36
C ALA A 464 -11.50 -20.32 27.13
N GLY A 465 -10.70 -20.66 28.16
CA GLY A 465 -10.10 -19.67 29.05
C GLY A 465 -8.75 -19.10 28.58
N SER A 466 -7.96 -19.84 27.80
CA SER A 466 -6.55 -19.49 27.55
C SER A 466 -6.21 -19.04 26.12
N ASP A 467 -6.96 -19.44 25.08
CA ASP A 467 -6.64 -19.12 23.66
C ASP A 467 -7.56 -18.04 23.05
N ARG A 468 -7.50 -16.84 23.61
CA ARG A 468 -8.39 -15.70 23.29
C ARG A 468 -8.10 -14.98 21.96
N ASN A 469 -7.58 -15.63 20.91
CA ASN A 469 -7.16 -14.91 19.69
C ASN A 469 -7.84 -15.30 18.37
N TYR A 470 -9.15 -15.57 18.39
CA TYR A 470 -9.95 -15.73 17.16
C TYR A 470 -10.58 -14.40 16.67
N SER A 471 -10.56 -14.12 15.37
CA SER A 471 -11.22 -12.94 14.79
C SER A 471 -12.64 -13.25 14.29
N VAL A 472 -12.99 -14.53 14.16
CA VAL A 472 -14.26 -15.01 13.63
C VAL A 472 -14.80 -16.15 14.50
N GLU A 473 -16.09 -16.09 14.82
CA GLU A 473 -16.84 -17.22 15.35
C GLU A 473 -17.87 -17.66 14.32
N MET A 474 -17.91 -18.95 14.01
CA MET A 474 -18.80 -19.54 13.04
C MET A 474 -19.80 -20.48 13.70
N PHE A 475 -21.08 -20.30 13.41
CA PHE A 475 -22.19 -21.08 13.93
C PHE A 475 -22.82 -21.90 12.79
N ASP A 476 -22.48 -23.19 12.73
CA ASP A 476 -22.96 -24.15 11.72
C ASP A 476 -24.02 -25.08 12.30
N GLY A 477 -25.29 -24.75 12.03
CA GLY A 477 -26.44 -25.53 12.53
C GLY A 477 -26.67 -25.42 14.05
N VAL A 478 -25.96 -24.54 14.75
CA VAL A 478 -26.18 -24.22 16.17
C VAL A 478 -26.79 -22.83 16.32
N ALA A 479 -27.38 -22.53 17.48
CA ALA A 479 -27.88 -21.18 17.76
C ALA A 479 -26.71 -20.19 17.91
N GLU A 480 -26.85 -19.02 17.28
CA GLU A 480 -25.91 -17.90 17.39
C GLU A 480 -25.75 -17.49 18.87
N GLN A 481 -24.49 -17.32 19.30
CA GLN A 481 -24.16 -16.83 20.64
C GLN A 481 -23.60 -15.40 20.57
N SER A 482 -23.58 -14.70 21.70
CA SER A 482 -23.02 -13.35 21.74
C SER A 482 -21.51 -13.38 21.53
N VAL A 483 -21.06 -12.81 20.41
CA VAL A 483 -19.63 -12.65 20.11
C VAL A 483 -19.06 -11.39 20.75
N ARG A 484 -17.75 -11.40 21.01
CA ARG A 484 -17.02 -10.24 21.53
C ARG A 484 -16.97 -9.09 20.51
N VAL A 485 -16.83 -7.86 21.02
CA VAL A 485 -16.63 -6.68 20.16
C VAL A 485 -15.38 -6.85 19.31
N GLY A 486 -15.50 -6.61 18.01
CA GLY A 486 -14.43 -6.76 17.03
C GLY A 486 -14.28 -8.16 16.46
N VAL A 487 -15.07 -9.15 16.92
CA VAL A 487 -15.20 -10.46 16.27
C VAL A 487 -16.43 -10.50 15.38
N THR A 488 -16.26 -11.11 14.22
CA THR A 488 -17.34 -11.35 13.27
C THR A 488 -18.05 -12.67 13.58
N ALA A 489 -19.37 -12.64 13.71
CA ALA A 489 -20.21 -13.84 13.74
C ALA A 489 -20.56 -14.26 12.31
N ILE A 490 -20.24 -15.50 11.92
CA ILE A 490 -20.69 -16.11 10.67
C ILE A 490 -21.75 -17.16 11.02
N VAL A 491 -22.96 -17.01 10.50
CA VAL A 491 -24.07 -17.93 10.79
C VAL A 491 -24.45 -18.68 9.52
N VAL A 492 -24.41 -20.01 9.57
CA VAL A 492 -24.85 -20.88 8.47
C VAL A 492 -26.26 -21.35 8.72
N VAL A 493 -27.14 -21.06 7.76
CA VAL A 493 -28.54 -21.48 7.74
C VAL A 493 -28.81 -22.34 6.51
N PRO A 494 -29.82 -23.21 6.53
CA PRO A 494 -30.15 -24.04 5.36
C PRO A 494 -30.39 -23.21 4.09
N PRO A 495 -30.13 -23.76 2.89
CA PRO A 495 -30.44 -23.10 1.63
C PRO A 495 -31.91 -22.65 1.57
N ASN A 496 -32.18 -21.55 0.87
CA ASN A 496 -33.51 -20.92 0.75
C ASN A 496 -34.11 -20.37 2.06
N SER A 497 -33.34 -20.29 3.13
CA SER A 497 -33.77 -19.57 4.33
C SER A 497 -33.82 -18.05 4.06
N PRO A 498 -34.82 -17.32 4.57
CA PRO A 498 -34.89 -15.88 4.39
C PRO A 498 -33.73 -15.18 5.12
N THR A 499 -33.05 -14.27 4.44
CA THR A 499 -31.94 -13.50 5.03
C THR A 499 -32.43 -12.56 6.11
N THR A 500 -31.73 -12.54 7.24
CA THR A 500 -32.05 -11.62 8.34
C THR A 500 -31.62 -10.20 7.99
N ALA A 501 -32.48 -9.21 8.22
CA ALA A 501 -32.19 -7.78 7.96
C ALA A 501 -30.99 -7.22 8.75
N ASN A 502 -30.57 -7.91 9.81
CA ASN A 502 -29.45 -7.50 10.67
C ASN A 502 -28.07 -7.97 10.17
N ALA A 503 -28.00 -8.78 9.11
CA ALA A 503 -26.74 -9.18 8.51
C ALA A 503 -26.04 -7.98 7.84
N ASP A 504 -24.74 -7.80 8.10
CA ASP A 504 -23.92 -6.81 7.38
C ASP A 504 -23.62 -7.31 5.96
N VAL A 505 -23.47 -8.63 5.82
CA VAL A 505 -23.31 -9.35 4.55
C VAL A 505 -24.16 -10.62 4.58
N ALA A 506 -24.87 -10.93 3.50
CA ALA A 506 -25.52 -12.22 3.32
C ALA A 506 -25.11 -12.89 1.99
N LEU A 507 -24.84 -14.19 2.07
CA LEU A 507 -24.54 -15.08 0.95
C LEU A 507 -25.70 -16.06 0.81
N GLU A 508 -26.49 -15.94 -0.25
CA GLU A 508 -27.64 -16.79 -0.54
C GLU A 508 -27.30 -17.72 -1.71
N LEU A 509 -27.25 -19.02 -1.47
CA LEU A 509 -27.06 -19.99 -2.55
C LEU A 509 -28.35 -20.08 -3.37
N LEU A 510 -28.27 -19.72 -4.65
CA LEU A 510 -29.39 -19.76 -5.59
C LEU A 510 -29.47 -21.08 -6.34
N ASP A 511 -28.32 -21.67 -6.67
CA ASP A 511 -28.21 -22.92 -7.41
C ASP A 511 -26.97 -23.70 -6.94
N VAL A 512 -27.20 -24.95 -6.53
CA VAL A 512 -26.18 -25.86 -6.01
C VAL A 512 -25.33 -26.45 -7.13
N ASP A 513 -25.90 -26.68 -8.32
CA ASP A 513 -25.19 -27.33 -9.42
C ASP A 513 -24.17 -26.40 -10.09
N THR A 514 -24.47 -25.10 -10.06
CA THR A 514 -23.62 -24.05 -10.63
C THR A 514 -22.85 -23.25 -9.58
N ASP A 515 -22.99 -23.57 -8.29
CA ASP A 515 -22.48 -22.78 -7.16
C ASP A 515 -22.78 -21.27 -7.30
N THR A 516 -23.99 -20.95 -7.75
CA THR A 516 -24.42 -19.57 -7.96
C THR A 516 -24.90 -18.97 -6.65
N VAL A 517 -24.26 -17.90 -6.19
CA VAL A 517 -24.51 -17.24 -4.92
C VAL A 517 -24.90 -15.79 -5.16
N LYS A 518 -26.00 -15.36 -4.54
CA LYS A 518 -26.34 -13.94 -4.42
C LYS A 518 -25.66 -13.39 -3.18
N VAL A 519 -24.78 -12.43 -3.40
CA VAL A 519 -24.13 -11.64 -2.36
C VAL A 519 -24.93 -10.38 -2.14
N SER A 520 -25.22 -10.05 -0.88
CA SER A 520 -25.88 -8.79 -0.52
C SER A 520 -25.16 -8.12 0.64
N THR A 521 -25.00 -6.80 0.53
CA THR A 521 -24.52 -5.91 1.58
C THR A 521 -25.46 -4.71 1.68
N ARG A 522 -25.23 -3.83 2.65
CA ARG A 522 -25.96 -2.54 2.73
C ARG A 522 -25.74 -1.63 1.51
N ALA A 523 -24.66 -1.83 0.76
CA ALA A 523 -24.33 -1.02 -0.40
C ALA A 523 -24.99 -1.54 -1.71
N GLY A 524 -25.42 -2.80 -1.74
CA GLY A 524 -26.06 -3.40 -2.92
C GLY A 524 -25.97 -4.92 -2.91
N SER A 525 -26.37 -5.54 -4.01
CA SER A 525 -26.25 -6.98 -4.23
C SER A 525 -25.68 -7.31 -5.60
N SER A 526 -25.05 -8.47 -5.71
CA SER A 526 -24.55 -9.04 -6.96
C SER A 526 -24.75 -10.54 -6.95
N VAL A 527 -25.07 -11.12 -8.11
CA VAL A 527 -25.03 -12.58 -8.30
C VAL A 527 -23.65 -12.94 -8.80
N VAL A 528 -23.07 -14.00 -8.24
CA VAL A 528 -21.75 -14.48 -8.60
C VAL A 528 -21.75 -16.01 -8.68
N THR A 529 -20.96 -16.54 -9.59
CA THR A 529 -20.62 -17.96 -9.63
C THR A 529 -19.35 -18.16 -8.80
N MET A 530 -19.43 -19.00 -7.76
CA MET A 530 -18.25 -19.33 -6.96
C MET A 530 -17.24 -20.06 -7.83
N VAL A 531 -15.97 -19.74 -7.65
CA VAL A 531 -14.87 -20.41 -8.36
C VAL A 531 -14.04 -21.11 -7.30
N ALA A 532 -13.83 -22.42 -7.41
CA ALA A 532 -12.89 -23.17 -6.58
C ALA A 532 -11.76 -23.73 -7.46
N THR A 533 -10.52 -23.65 -6.98
CA THR A 533 -9.40 -24.32 -7.66
C THR A 533 -9.24 -25.76 -7.19
N ASP A 534 -8.57 -26.61 -8.00
CA ASP A 534 -8.24 -27.99 -7.61
C ASP A 534 -7.46 -28.08 -6.28
N GLU A 535 -6.67 -27.06 -5.98
CA GLU A 535 -5.94 -26.95 -4.70
C GLU A 535 -6.86 -26.61 -3.53
N GLU A 536 -7.80 -25.66 -3.69
CA GLU A 536 -8.84 -25.38 -2.69
C GLU A 536 -9.70 -26.63 -2.42
N MET A 537 -10.02 -27.40 -3.48
CA MET A 537 -10.84 -28.60 -3.35
C MET A 537 -10.24 -29.65 -2.42
N ARG A 538 -8.91 -29.66 -2.18
CA ARG A 538 -8.27 -30.57 -1.21
C ARG A 538 -8.84 -30.39 0.20
N TYR A 539 -9.11 -29.15 0.60
CA TYR A 539 -9.64 -28.78 1.91
C TYR A 539 -11.15 -29.04 2.04
N LEU A 540 -11.85 -29.17 0.90
CA LEU A 540 -13.31 -29.22 0.80
C LEU A 540 -13.86 -30.61 0.42
N LYS A 541 -13.00 -31.62 0.22
CA LYS A 541 -13.40 -32.93 -0.34
C LYS A 541 -14.52 -33.62 0.43
N ALA A 542 -14.47 -33.59 1.76
CA ALA A 542 -15.41 -34.31 2.59
C ALA A 542 -16.84 -33.75 2.50
N SER A 543 -17.00 -32.42 2.39
CA SER A 543 -18.31 -31.78 2.24
C SER A 543 -18.86 -31.91 0.83
N PHE A 544 -18.02 -31.71 -0.19
CA PHE A 544 -18.43 -31.82 -1.58
C PHE A 544 -18.96 -33.22 -1.94
N ALA A 545 -18.34 -34.27 -1.39
CA ALA A 545 -18.79 -35.65 -1.60
C ALA A 545 -20.09 -36.01 -0.84
N ALA A 546 -20.50 -35.20 0.15
CA ALA A 546 -21.72 -35.42 0.92
C ALA A 546 -22.93 -34.63 0.38
N GLU A 547 -22.68 -33.67 -0.54
CA GLU A 547 -23.71 -32.83 -1.16
C GLU A 547 -24.16 -33.36 -2.54
N LYS A 548 -23.37 -34.25 -3.17
CA LYS A 548 -23.76 -35.09 -4.31
C LYS A 548 -24.32 -36.42 -3.85
#